data_AF-A0A2I0P0A3-F1
#
_entry.id   AF-A0A2I0P0A3-F1
#
_cell.length_a   1.000
_cell.length_b   1.000
_cell.length_c   1.000
_cell.angle_alpha   90.00
_cell.angle_beta   90.00
_cell.angle_gamma   90.00
#
_symmetry.space_group_name_H-M   'P 1'
#
loop_
_entity.id
_entity.type
_entity.pdbx_description
1 polymer ?
#
loop_
_entity_poly.entity_id
_entity_poly.type
_entity_poly.pdbx_seq_one_letter_code
_entity_poly.pdbx_strand_id
1 'polypeptide(L)'
;MSTGLRFCGLFGFLSLSLGAIMNLLKKEIKTTLGQPFINVHHIFVLTGLVLITIHPVLFALSIRDFSVFIPDTSSVLSFLTNGGRVAIILIYIGFLAAVFRSALKGRWVQIHRFMYLALIFGVIHANLLGQDLSDPIIRILYNVLAGVVILTGILKMRHRHRLMK
;
A
#
# COMPACT_ATOMS: atom_id res chain seq x y z
N MET A 1 -20.23 7.89 -3.22
CA MET A 1 -19.64 6.53 -3.36
C MET A 1 -20.38 5.55 -2.46
N SER A 2 -20.45 4.26 -2.81
CA SER A 2 -21.08 3.25 -1.96
C SER A 2 -20.25 2.98 -0.69
N THR A 3 -20.91 2.56 0.41
CA THR A 3 -20.24 2.22 1.67
C THR A 3 -19.18 1.13 1.50
N GLY A 4 -19.45 0.11 0.67
CA GLY A 4 -18.50 -0.97 0.39
C GLY A 4 -17.21 -0.47 -0.29
N LEU A 5 -17.33 0.46 -1.23
CA LEU A 5 -16.17 1.05 -1.91
C LEU A 5 -15.28 1.82 -0.91
N ARG A 6 -15.89 2.64 -0.05
CA ARG A 6 -15.19 3.43 0.98
C ARG A 6 -14.50 2.52 1.99
N PHE A 7 -15.22 1.53 2.50
CA PHE A 7 -14.68 0.52 3.41
C PHE A 7 -13.45 -0.18 2.82
N CYS A 8 -13.54 -0.66 1.59
CA CYS A 8 -12.44 -1.36 0.92
C CYS A 8 -11.20 -0.45 0.75
N GLY A 9 -11.40 0.82 0.40
CA GLY A 9 -10.29 1.77 0.25
C GLY A 9 -9.58 2.06 1.58
N LEU A 10 -10.34 2.40 2.61
CA LEU A 10 -9.82 2.73 3.94
C LEU A 10 -9.14 1.52 4.61
N PHE A 11 -9.85 0.41 4.77
CA PHE A 11 -9.34 -0.77 5.46
C PHE A 11 -8.27 -1.49 4.63
N GLY A 12 -8.34 -1.45 3.30
CA GLY A 12 -7.28 -1.93 2.42
C GLY A 12 -5.98 -1.17 2.64
N PHE A 13 -6.03 0.16 2.63
CA PHE A 13 -4.87 1.01 2.90
C PHE A 13 -4.31 0.82 4.31
N LEU A 14 -5.19 0.77 5.33
CA LEU A 14 -4.81 0.53 6.71
C LEU A 14 -4.06 -0.80 6.85
N SER A 15 -4.63 -1.88 6.32
CA SER A 15 -4.07 -3.22 6.44
C SER A 15 -2.71 -3.35 5.73
N LEU A 16 -2.57 -2.79 4.53
CA LEU A 16 -1.28 -2.77 3.82
C LEU A 16 -0.23 -1.93 4.56
N SER A 17 -0.64 -0.78 5.11
CA SER A 17 0.26 0.10 5.88
C SER A 17 0.77 -0.58 7.15
N LEU A 18 -0.11 -1.26 7.90
CA LEU A 18 0.29 -2.06 9.05
C LEU A 18 1.27 -3.16 8.63
N GLY A 19 0.95 -3.91 7.55
CA GLY A 19 1.85 -4.91 7.00
C GLY A 19 3.25 -4.36 6.63
N ALA A 20 3.32 -3.12 6.12
CA ALA A 20 4.59 -2.46 5.81
C ALA A 20 5.37 -2.05 7.06
N ILE A 21 4.70 -1.45 8.06
CA ILE A 21 5.31 -0.96 9.31
C ILE A 21 5.89 -2.10 10.14
N MET A 22 5.22 -3.25 10.16
CA MET A 22 5.67 -4.46 10.88
C MET A 22 7.10 -4.90 10.49
N ASN A 23 7.65 -4.45 9.35
CA ASN A 23 9.03 -4.75 8.97
C ASN A 23 10.09 -4.25 9.94
N LEU A 24 9.78 -3.23 10.76
CA LEU A 24 10.66 -2.75 11.83
C LEU A 24 10.44 -3.49 13.15
N LEU A 25 9.32 -4.20 13.30
CA LEU A 25 8.85 -4.78 14.56
C LEU A 25 8.96 -6.31 14.56
N LYS A 26 9.86 -6.89 13.76
CA LYS A 26 9.91 -8.35 13.54
C LYS A 26 10.19 -9.13 14.82
N LYS A 27 11.04 -8.59 15.69
CA LYS A 27 11.42 -9.24 16.95
C LYS A 27 10.25 -9.13 17.94
N GLU A 28 9.68 -7.94 18.04
CA GLU A 28 8.58 -7.56 18.90
C GLU A 28 7.33 -8.41 18.59
N ILE A 29 7.00 -8.58 17.31
CA ILE A 29 5.89 -9.44 16.86
C ILE A 29 6.07 -10.87 17.36
N LYS A 30 7.28 -11.44 17.22
CA LYS A 30 7.55 -12.80 17.69
C LYS A 30 7.44 -12.90 19.21
N THR A 31 7.96 -11.92 19.95
CA THR A 31 7.97 -11.96 21.42
C THR A 31 6.60 -11.69 22.04
N THR A 32 5.78 -10.82 21.44
CA THR A 32 4.49 -10.42 21.98
C THR A 32 3.36 -11.34 21.55
N LEU A 33 3.35 -11.79 20.28
CA LEU A 33 2.27 -12.62 19.73
C LEU A 33 2.60 -14.11 19.72
N GLY A 34 3.86 -14.50 19.98
CA GLY A 34 4.32 -15.88 19.89
C GLY A 34 4.32 -16.46 18.46
N GLN A 35 3.98 -15.66 17.46
CA GLN A 35 3.83 -16.07 16.06
C GLN A 35 5.02 -15.60 15.20
N PRO A 36 5.43 -16.37 14.17
CA PRO A 36 6.38 -15.91 13.19
C PRO A 36 5.91 -14.63 12.50
N PHE A 37 6.82 -13.66 12.33
CA PHE A 37 6.55 -12.40 11.62
C PHE A 37 5.82 -12.61 10.29
N ILE A 38 6.22 -13.61 9.50
CA ILE A 38 5.67 -13.83 8.16
C ILE A 38 4.17 -14.19 8.20
N ASN A 39 3.72 -14.91 9.25
CA ASN A 39 2.33 -15.30 9.40
C ASN A 39 1.46 -14.07 9.66
N VAL A 40 1.88 -13.24 10.62
CA VAL A 40 1.18 -12.01 10.98
C VAL A 40 1.20 -11.03 9.80
N HIS A 41 2.37 -10.84 9.16
CA HIS A 41 2.51 -10.01 7.98
C HIS A 41 1.54 -10.43 6.87
N HIS A 42 1.48 -11.73 6.52
CA HIS A 42 0.59 -12.24 5.48
C HIS A 42 -0.89 -12.00 5.77
N ILE A 43 -1.35 -12.12 7.02
CA ILE A 43 -2.75 -11.81 7.36
C ILE A 43 -3.08 -10.37 6.95
N PHE A 44 -2.24 -9.40 7.35
CA PHE A 44 -2.45 -8.00 7.02
C PHE A 44 -2.27 -7.70 5.53
N VAL A 45 -1.23 -8.23 4.88
CA VAL A 45 -1.00 -7.91 3.46
C VAL A 45 -1.99 -8.60 2.52
N LEU A 46 -2.44 -9.82 2.83
CA LEU A 46 -3.46 -10.50 2.02
C LEU A 46 -4.83 -9.84 2.19
N THR A 47 -5.21 -9.50 3.42
CA THR A 47 -6.45 -8.74 3.69
C THR A 47 -6.42 -7.40 2.96
N GLY A 48 -5.30 -6.68 3.08
CA GLY A 48 -5.10 -5.39 2.41
C GLY A 48 -5.13 -5.49 0.89
N LEU A 49 -4.48 -6.51 0.31
CA LEU A 49 -4.45 -6.76 -1.12
C LEU A 49 -5.85 -7.06 -1.68
N VAL A 50 -6.63 -7.88 -0.99
CA VAL A 50 -8.02 -8.19 -1.38
C VAL A 50 -8.87 -6.92 -1.36
N LEU A 51 -8.86 -6.18 -0.25
CA LEU A 51 -9.68 -4.97 -0.10
C LEU A 51 -9.28 -3.87 -1.09
N ILE A 52 -7.99 -3.60 -1.27
CA ILE A 52 -7.53 -2.56 -2.21
C ILE A 52 -7.75 -2.97 -3.67
N THR A 53 -7.89 -4.26 -3.97
CA THR A 53 -8.28 -4.74 -5.31
C THR A 53 -9.77 -4.59 -5.53
N ILE A 54 -10.59 -4.94 -4.53
CA ILE A 54 -12.05 -4.79 -4.60
C ILE A 54 -12.44 -3.32 -4.76
N HIS A 55 -11.76 -2.38 -4.10
CA HIS A 55 -12.06 -0.95 -4.15
C HIS A 55 -12.20 -0.38 -5.59
N PRO A 56 -11.18 -0.41 -6.47
CA PRO A 56 -11.28 0.09 -7.84
C PRO A 56 -12.14 -0.82 -8.73
N VAL A 57 -12.26 -2.13 -8.44
CA VAL A 57 -13.16 -3.03 -9.18
C VAL A 57 -14.61 -2.64 -8.96
N LEU A 58 -15.03 -2.40 -7.72
CA LEU A 58 -16.37 -1.90 -7.42
C LEU A 58 -16.63 -0.54 -8.08
N PHE A 59 -15.62 0.34 -8.09
CA PHE A 59 -15.73 1.62 -8.78
C PHE A 59 -15.92 1.43 -10.29
N ALA A 60 -15.06 0.65 -10.95
CA ALA A 60 -15.12 0.33 -12.37
C ALA A 60 -16.50 -0.20 -12.77
N LEU A 61 -17.02 -1.16 -12.01
CA LEU A 61 -18.34 -1.74 -12.23
C LEU A 61 -19.46 -0.70 -12.07
N SER A 62 -19.34 0.19 -11.09
CA SER A 62 -20.36 1.22 -10.84
C SER A 62 -20.48 2.25 -11.96
N ILE A 63 -19.37 2.59 -12.62
CA ILE A 63 -19.33 3.55 -13.73
C ILE A 63 -19.28 2.87 -15.11
N ARG A 64 -19.22 1.53 -15.15
CA ARG A 64 -19.06 0.71 -16.36
C ARG A 64 -17.85 1.09 -17.22
N ASP A 65 -16.76 1.47 -16.57
CA ASP A 65 -15.53 1.87 -17.24
C ASP A 65 -14.31 1.28 -16.53
N PHE A 66 -13.55 0.48 -17.28
CA PHE A 66 -12.31 -0.15 -16.82
C PHE A 66 -11.07 0.69 -17.10
N SER A 67 -11.20 1.87 -17.73
CA SER A 67 -10.11 2.84 -17.86
C SER A 67 -9.57 3.31 -16.50
N VAL A 68 -10.31 3.08 -15.41
CA VAL A 68 -9.89 3.36 -14.03
C VAL A 68 -8.62 2.60 -13.60
N PHE A 69 -8.17 1.61 -14.36
CA PHE A 69 -6.90 0.92 -14.14
C PHE A 69 -5.73 1.50 -14.94
N ILE A 70 -5.97 2.47 -15.83
CA ILE A 70 -4.97 3.08 -16.70
C ILE A 70 -4.55 4.43 -16.10
N PRO A 71 -3.25 4.67 -15.80
CA PRO A 71 -2.77 5.94 -15.29
C PRO A 71 -3.11 7.12 -16.23
N ASP A 72 -3.54 8.24 -15.66
CA ASP A 72 -3.74 9.48 -16.41
C ASP A 72 -2.45 10.32 -16.38
N THR A 73 -1.84 10.54 -17.54
CA THR A 73 -0.59 11.28 -17.69
C THR A 73 -0.79 12.65 -18.37
N SER A 74 -2.02 13.14 -18.45
CA SER A 74 -2.34 14.44 -19.07
C SER A 74 -1.70 15.64 -18.35
N SER A 75 -1.56 15.55 -17.03
CA SER A 75 -0.89 16.56 -16.20
C SER A 75 -0.40 15.94 -14.89
N VAL A 76 0.54 16.61 -14.21
CA VAL A 76 1.02 16.18 -12.89
C VAL A 76 -0.12 16.10 -11.88
N LEU A 77 -1.02 17.09 -11.86
CA LEU A 77 -2.17 17.09 -10.95
C LEU A 77 -3.11 15.92 -11.26
N SER A 78 -3.45 15.66 -12.53
CA SER A 78 -4.32 14.53 -12.86
C SER A 78 -3.69 13.19 -12.51
N PHE A 79 -2.38 13.05 -12.75
CA PHE A 79 -1.62 11.86 -12.39
C PHE A 79 -1.65 11.59 -10.88
N LEU A 80 -1.45 12.62 -10.05
CA LEU A 80 -1.47 12.51 -8.59
C LEU A 80 -2.89 12.30 -8.03
N THR A 81 -3.89 13.02 -8.56
CA THR A 81 -5.30 12.84 -8.19
C THR A 81 -5.78 11.42 -8.53
N ASN A 82 -5.34 10.88 -9.66
CA ASN A 82 -5.55 9.49 -10.06
C ASN A 82 -4.45 8.54 -9.54
N GLY A 83 -3.72 8.92 -8.48
CA GLY A 83 -2.60 8.13 -7.95
C GLY A 83 -2.97 6.70 -7.57
N GLY A 84 -4.25 6.43 -7.24
CA GLY A 84 -4.75 5.07 -6.98
C GLY A 84 -4.54 4.10 -8.15
N ARG A 85 -4.59 4.59 -9.39
CA ARG A 85 -4.34 3.78 -10.61
C ARG A 85 -2.87 3.34 -10.70
N VAL A 86 -1.95 4.23 -10.33
CA VAL A 86 -0.51 3.92 -10.26
C VAL A 86 -0.23 3.02 -9.06
N ALA A 87 -0.86 3.29 -7.91
CA ALA A 87 -0.71 2.52 -6.69
C ALA A 87 -1.06 1.04 -6.90
N ILE A 88 -2.19 0.73 -7.53
CA ILE A 88 -2.60 -0.67 -7.74
C ILE A 88 -1.60 -1.44 -8.62
N ILE A 89 -1.06 -0.81 -9.67
CA ILE A 89 -0.02 -1.41 -10.52
C ILE A 89 1.24 -1.71 -9.69
N LEU A 90 1.71 -0.74 -8.90
CA LEU A 90 2.89 -0.91 -8.04
C LEU A 90 2.67 -1.99 -6.96
N ILE A 91 1.46 -2.09 -6.40
CA ILE A 91 1.08 -3.14 -5.45
C ILE A 91 1.23 -4.51 -6.11
N TYR A 92 0.69 -4.70 -7.31
CA TYR A 92 0.78 -5.99 -8.01
C TYR A 92 2.22 -6.31 -8.42
N ILE A 93 3.02 -5.32 -8.86
CA ILE A 93 4.46 -5.53 -9.11
C ILE A 93 5.17 -6.02 -7.84
N GLY A 94 4.93 -5.35 -6.70
CA GLY A 94 5.53 -5.72 -5.42
C GLY A 94 5.08 -7.09 -4.91
N PHE A 95 3.79 -7.42 -5.08
CA PHE A 95 3.21 -8.71 -4.74
C PHE A 95 3.79 -9.84 -5.60
N LEU A 96 3.77 -9.70 -6.93
CA LEU A 96 4.29 -10.71 -7.86
C LEU A 96 5.78 -10.95 -7.64
N ALA A 97 6.56 -9.91 -7.30
CA ALA A 97 7.96 -10.10 -6.91
C ALA A 97 8.12 -11.03 -5.70
N ALA A 98 7.26 -10.89 -4.69
CA ALA A 98 7.28 -11.75 -3.50
C ALA A 98 6.82 -13.19 -3.84
N VAL A 99 5.82 -13.36 -4.70
CA VAL A 99 5.36 -14.67 -5.19
C VAL A 99 6.48 -15.39 -5.94
N PHE A 100 7.13 -14.70 -6.89
CA PHE A 100 8.21 -15.24 -7.72
C PHE A 100 9.61 -15.09 -7.08
N ARG A 101 9.68 -15.03 -5.75
CA ARG A 101 10.93 -14.81 -5.01
C ARG A 101 12.04 -15.83 -5.31
N SER A 102 11.68 -17.07 -5.63
CA SER A 102 12.64 -18.13 -5.98
C SER A 102 13.34 -17.84 -7.31
N ALA A 103 12.59 -17.40 -8.33
CA ALA A 103 13.13 -17.04 -9.65
C ALA A 103 13.94 -15.74 -9.60
N LEU A 104 13.49 -14.76 -8.81
CA LEU A 104 14.09 -13.42 -8.76
C LEU A 104 15.30 -13.30 -7.81
N LYS A 105 15.54 -14.31 -6.96
CA LYS A 105 16.63 -14.31 -5.97
C LYS A 105 16.65 -13.00 -5.16
N GLY A 106 17.80 -12.45 -4.80
CA GLY A 106 17.89 -11.20 -4.02
C GLY A 106 17.20 -9.96 -4.63
N ARG A 107 16.83 -9.99 -5.93
CA ARG A 107 16.16 -8.87 -6.60
C ARG A 107 14.71 -8.69 -6.14
N TRP A 108 14.03 -9.75 -5.71
CA TRP A 108 12.63 -9.64 -5.25
C TRP A 108 12.50 -8.64 -4.10
N VAL A 109 13.49 -8.57 -3.21
CA VAL A 109 13.51 -7.64 -2.07
C VAL A 109 13.58 -6.18 -2.53
N GLN A 110 14.22 -5.91 -3.67
CA GLN A 110 14.29 -4.56 -4.24
C GLN A 110 12.96 -4.18 -4.87
N ILE A 111 12.38 -5.08 -5.67
CA ILE A 111 11.10 -4.85 -6.35
C ILE A 111 9.95 -4.73 -5.34
N HIS A 112 9.95 -5.56 -4.30
CA HIS A 112 8.94 -5.51 -3.24
C HIS A 112 8.94 -4.18 -2.46
N ARG A 113 10.01 -3.37 -2.53
CA ARG A 113 10.01 -2.03 -1.92
C ARG A 113 9.10 -1.05 -2.65
N PHE A 114 8.67 -1.35 -3.88
CA PHE A 114 7.65 -0.54 -4.54
C PHE A 114 6.33 -0.45 -3.76
N MET A 115 6.10 -1.36 -2.81
CA MET A 115 4.99 -1.23 -1.85
C MET A 115 5.01 0.10 -1.08
N TYR A 116 6.18 0.64 -0.70
CA TYR A 116 6.26 1.94 -0.04
C TYR A 116 5.82 3.07 -0.97
N LEU A 117 6.25 3.02 -2.24
CA LEU A 117 5.85 4.01 -3.24
C LEU A 117 4.35 3.92 -3.56
N ALA A 118 3.82 2.71 -3.64
CA ALA A 118 2.40 2.49 -3.86
C ALA A 118 1.53 3.07 -2.73
N LEU A 119 1.96 2.92 -1.47
CA LEU A 119 1.27 3.51 -0.32
C LEU A 119 1.37 5.04 -0.31
N ILE A 120 2.46 5.62 -0.81
CA ILE A 120 2.55 7.08 -1.01
C ILE A 120 1.52 7.55 -2.04
N PHE A 121 1.43 6.88 -3.19
CA PHE A 121 0.40 7.21 -4.18
C PHE A 121 -1.01 7.01 -3.65
N GLY A 122 -1.23 5.97 -2.83
CA GLY A 122 -2.51 5.71 -2.17
C GLY A 122 -2.95 6.85 -1.27
N VAL A 123 -2.08 7.39 -0.41
CA VAL A 123 -2.44 8.51 0.47
C VAL A 123 -2.61 9.83 -0.28
N ILE A 124 -1.80 10.08 -1.32
CA ILE A 124 -1.96 11.27 -2.17
C ILE A 124 -3.32 11.25 -2.85
N HIS A 125 -3.66 10.12 -3.49
CA HIS A 125 -4.96 9.90 -4.10
C HIS A 125 -6.10 10.07 -3.10
N ALA A 126 -5.97 9.51 -1.90
CA ALA A 126 -6.99 9.64 -0.86
C ALA A 126 -7.19 11.09 -0.41
N ASN A 127 -6.13 11.90 -0.31
CA ASN A 127 -6.26 13.32 0.07
C ASN A 127 -6.87 14.18 -1.04
N LEU A 128 -6.58 13.86 -2.32
CA LEU A 128 -7.03 14.66 -3.46
C LEU A 128 -8.44 14.29 -3.94
N LEU A 129 -8.82 13.01 -3.84
CA LEU A 129 -10.09 12.49 -4.38
C LEU A 129 -10.99 11.83 -3.32
N GLY A 130 -10.43 11.44 -2.17
CA GLY A 130 -11.14 10.64 -1.17
C GLY A 130 -12.14 11.44 -0.35
N GLN A 131 -13.41 11.06 -0.45
CA GLN A 131 -14.51 11.69 0.32
C GLN A 131 -14.35 11.49 1.83
N ASP A 132 -13.82 10.34 2.26
CA ASP A 132 -13.59 10.03 3.68
C ASP A 132 -12.59 10.98 4.35
N LEU A 133 -11.61 11.48 3.61
CA LEU A 133 -10.59 12.39 4.13
C LEU A 133 -11.07 13.86 4.17
N SER A 134 -12.33 14.12 3.84
CA SER A 134 -12.98 15.39 4.19
C SER A 134 -13.21 15.50 5.71
N ASP A 135 -13.30 14.37 6.42
CA ASP A 135 -13.28 14.35 7.88
C ASP A 135 -11.85 14.63 8.40
N PRO A 136 -11.65 15.67 9.24
CA PRO A 136 -10.32 16.04 9.72
C PRO A 136 -9.61 14.94 10.52
N ILE A 137 -10.34 14.16 11.31
CA ILE A 137 -9.79 13.11 12.16
C ILE A 137 -9.30 11.96 11.30
N ILE A 138 -10.13 11.50 10.35
CA ILE A 138 -9.74 10.44 9.40
C ILE A 138 -8.55 10.90 8.57
N ARG A 139 -8.57 12.16 8.09
CA ARG A 139 -7.45 12.73 7.34
C ARG A 139 -6.15 12.73 8.13
N ILE A 140 -6.16 13.19 9.38
CA ILE A 140 -4.96 13.20 10.22
C ILE A 140 -4.46 11.77 10.44
N LEU A 141 -5.35 10.84 10.80
CA LEU A 141 -4.99 9.45 11.06
C LEU A 141 -4.28 8.80 9.87
N TYR A 142 -4.83 8.92 8.67
CA TYR A 142 -4.27 8.28 7.48
C TYR A 142 -2.98 8.96 6.98
N ASN A 143 -2.85 10.29 7.16
CA ASN A 143 -1.60 10.98 6.84
C ASN A 143 -0.48 10.64 7.83
N VAL A 144 -0.78 10.52 9.14
CA VAL A 144 0.18 10.04 10.13
C VAL A 144 0.62 8.62 9.80
N LEU A 145 -0.33 7.73 9.49
CA LEU A 145 -0.05 6.36 9.09
C LEU A 145 0.90 6.30 7.87
N ALA A 146 0.63 7.11 6.85
CA ALA A 146 1.50 7.22 5.68
C ALA A 146 2.89 7.77 6.04
N GLY A 147 2.97 8.76 6.93
CA GLY A 147 4.25 9.26 7.47
C GLY A 147 5.09 8.15 8.12
N VAL A 148 4.47 7.28 8.91
CA VAL A 148 5.14 6.13 9.54
C VAL A 148 5.58 5.09 8.50
N VAL A 149 4.78 4.86 7.45
CA VAL A 149 5.17 3.99 6.31
C VAL A 149 6.40 4.56 5.59
N ILE A 150 6.42 5.86 5.29
CA ILE A 150 7.56 6.54 4.65
C ILE A 150 8.81 6.40 5.52
N LEU A 151 8.70 6.71 6.81
CA LEU A 151 9.79 6.57 7.76
C LEU A 151 10.33 5.14 7.79
N THR A 152 9.43 4.15 7.82
CA THR A 152 9.78 2.73 7.78
C THR A 152 10.58 2.37 6.52
N GLY A 153 10.14 2.85 5.36
CA GLY A 153 10.85 2.67 4.10
C GLY A 153 12.26 3.28 4.13
N ILE A 154 12.40 4.53 4.60
CA ILE A 154 13.68 5.24 4.71
C ILE A 154 14.65 4.48 5.63
N LEU A 155 14.20 4.11 6.83
CA LEU A 155 15.03 3.37 7.78
C LEU A 155 15.50 2.03 7.21
N LYS A 156 14.62 1.32 6.49
CA LYS A 156 14.98 0.04 5.86
C LYS A 156 15.97 0.19 4.72
N MET A 157 15.88 1.26 3.93
CA MET A 157 16.85 1.57 2.88
C MET A 157 18.22 1.89 3.47
N ARG A 158 18.28 2.75 4.50
CA ARG A 158 19.52 3.11 5.20
C ARG A 158 20.23 1.90 5.82
N HIS A 159 19.50 1.03 6.50
CA HIS A 159 20.06 -0.18 7.11
C HIS A 159 20.73 -1.08 6.07
N ARG A 160 20.13 -1.26 4.88
CA ARG A 160 20.74 -2.07 3.82
C ARG A 160 22.01 -1.43 3.27
N HIS A 161 22.01 -0.12 3.06
CA HIS A 161 23.21 0.58 2.58
C HIS A 161 24.40 0.44 3.53
N ARG A 162 24.17 0.43 4.85
CA ARG A 162 25.23 0.22 5.84
C ARG A 162 25.85 -1.18 5.79
N LEU A 163 25.10 -2.21 5.38
CA LEU A 163 25.58 -3.58 5.27
C LEU A 163 26.32 -3.89 3.95
N MET A 164 26.28 -2.97 2.98
CA MET A 164 26.94 -3.12 1.66
C MET A 164 28.21 -2.29 1.54
N LYS A 165 28.55 -1.53 2.59
CA LYS A 165 29.86 -0.87 2.75
C LYS A 165 30.73 -1.76 3.61
#